data_AF-A0A8H3TNF4-F1
#
_entry.id   AF-A0A8H3TNF4-F1
#
_cell.length_a   1.000
_cell.length_b   1.000
_cell.length_c   1.000
_cell.angle_alpha   90.00
_cell.angle_beta   90.00
_cell.angle_gamma   90.00
#
_symmetry.space_group_name_H-M   'P 1'
#
loop_
_entity.id
_entity.type
_entity.pdbx_description
1 polymer ?
#
loop_
_entity_poly.entity_id
_entity_poly.type
_entity_poly.pdbx_seq_one_letter_code
_entity_poly.pdbx_strand_id
1 'polypeptide(L)'
;MSFNVLRPHIVSRTGLGMMSLRQLTTSRAVALQATRRVGAAEGITADDTAGFKYVPGGPILPGTVNDATKFPPPDRSHGSYHWAFERVLSAALIPLTVSAAVTSGSAHPILDGILGVSLVVHSHIGFDSAVVDYFHPRKYPVIGPIMSWLLRICTGLSVWGVYEFNTNDIGITEFVRRVWKA
;
A
#
# COMPACT_ATOMS: atom_id res chain seq x y z
N MET A 1 48.99 47.47 -82.27
CA MET A 1 50.38 46.99 -82.09
C MET A 1 50.87 47.52 -80.76
N SER A 2 51.13 46.58 -79.86
CA SER A 2 51.35 46.77 -78.43
C SER A 2 52.79 47.18 -78.14
N PHE A 3 52.99 48.14 -77.24
CA PHE A 3 54.25 48.31 -76.52
C PHE A 3 53.93 48.54 -75.04
N ASN A 4 54.04 47.47 -74.27
CA ASN A 4 53.88 47.45 -72.82
C ASN A 4 55.28 47.55 -72.21
N VAL A 5 55.51 48.59 -71.41
CA VAL A 5 56.81 48.92 -70.83
C VAL A 5 57.00 48.15 -69.52
N LEU A 6 58.09 47.39 -69.43
CA LEU A 6 58.58 46.79 -68.20
C LEU A 6 59.56 47.73 -67.49
N ARG A 7 59.34 48.01 -66.19
CA ARG A 7 60.39 47.93 -65.17
C ARG A 7 59.82 47.87 -63.75
N PRO A 8 60.39 47.03 -62.86
CA PRO A 8 59.96 46.87 -61.47
C PRO A 8 60.79 47.75 -60.52
N HIS A 9 60.21 48.20 -59.41
CA HIS A 9 60.97 48.50 -58.20
C HIS A 9 60.15 48.14 -56.96
N ILE A 10 60.59 47.08 -56.29
CA ILE A 10 60.22 46.70 -54.93
C ILE A 10 60.89 47.71 -53.98
N VAL A 11 60.11 48.38 -53.14
CA VAL A 11 60.59 48.95 -51.88
C VAL A 11 59.61 48.56 -50.78
N SER A 12 60.09 47.67 -49.91
CA SER A 12 59.48 47.32 -48.63
C SER A 12 59.52 48.54 -47.70
N ARG A 13 58.37 48.87 -47.11
CA ARG A 13 58.31 49.69 -45.90
C ARG A 13 57.34 49.06 -44.91
N THR A 14 57.95 48.32 -43.99
CA THR A 14 57.43 47.90 -42.70
C THR A 14 56.93 49.12 -41.92
N GLY A 15 55.69 49.07 -41.42
CA GLY A 15 55.09 50.16 -40.65
C GLY A 15 53.84 49.72 -39.88
N LEU A 16 54.06 49.19 -38.68
CA LEU A 16 53.22 49.26 -37.48
C LEU A 16 51.68 49.28 -37.68
N GLY A 17 51.07 48.10 -37.81
CA GLY A 17 49.65 47.90 -37.52
C GLY A 17 49.48 47.45 -36.06
N MET A 18 49.20 48.37 -35.14
CA MET A 18 48.62 48.01 -33.83
C MET A 18 47.22 47.44 -34.08
N MET A 19 47.12 46.11 -34.15
CA MET A 19 45.84 45.43 -34.22
C MET A 19 45.29 45.26 -32.80
N SER A 20 44.25 46.04 -32.53
CA SER A 20 43.42 46.03 -31.32
C SER A 20 43.13 44.61 -30.81
N LEU A 21 43.68 44.28 -29.65
CA LEU A 21 43.29 43.12 -28.85
C LEU A 21 41.85 43.35 -28.37
N ARG A 22 40.88 42.71 -29.03
CA ARG A 22 39.52 42.59 -28.50
C ARG A 22 39.60 41.87 -27.15
N GLN A 23 39.38 42.60 -26.06
CA GLN A 23 39.16 42.03 -24.73
C GLN A 23 37.99 41.05 -24.80
N LEU A 24 38.28 39.76 -24.70
CA LEU A 24 37.29 38.73 -24.47
C LEU A 24 36.79 38.91 -23.04
N THR A 25 35.55 39.40 -22.92
CA THR A 25 34.88 39.63 -21.63
C THR A 25 34.71 38.31 -20.88
N THR A 26 35.28 38.25 -19.68
CA THR A 26 35.31 37.10 -18.76
C THR A 26 33.93 36.70 -18.19
N SER A 27 32.86 37.38 -18.60
CA SER A 27 31.49 37.18 -18.12
C SER A 27 30.80 35.93 -18.68
N ARG A 28 31.24 35.41 -19.85
CA ARG A 28 30.63 34.20 -20.43
C ARG A 28 31.00 32.90 -19.71
N ALA A 29 32.22 32.81 -19.16
CA ALA A 29 32.68 31.60 -18.47
C ALA A 29 31.97 31.40 -17.11
N VAL A 30 31.71 32.49 -16.39
CA VAL A 30 31.00 32.47 -15.11
C VAL A 30 29.51 32.15 -15.30
N ALA A 31 28.89 32.66 -16.37
CA ALA A 31 27.49 32.35 -16.70
C ALA A 31 27.28 30.85 -17.01
N LEU A 32 28.24 30.19 -17.66
CA LEU A 32 28.21 28.74 -17.93
C LEU A 32 28.44 27.89 -16.66
N GLN A 33 29.15 28.40 -15.66
CA GLN A 33 29.31 27.72 -14.38
C GLN A 33 28.07 27.87 -13.48
N ALA A 34 27.35 28.99 -13.58
CA ALA A 34 26.11 29.22 -12.84
C ALA A 34 24.97 28.29 -13.31
N THR A 35 24.85 28.04 -14.62
CA THR A 35 23.86 27.08 -15.17
C THR A 35 24.17 25.64 -14.78
N ARG A 36 25.45 25.28 -14.61
CA ARG A 36 25.84 23.92 -14.21
C ARG A 36 25.47 23.58 -12.76
N ARG A 37 25.32 24.56 -11.87
CA ARG A 37 24.87 24.35 -10.48
C ARG A 37 23.35 24.26 -10.32
N VAL A 38 22.58 24.84 -11.24
CA VAL A 38 21.11 24.74 -11.23
C VAL A 38 20.63 23.39 -11.81
N GLY A 39 21.47 22.69 -12.58
CA GLY A 39 21.24 21.30 -12.98
C GLY A 39 21.47 20.26 -11.88
N ALA A 40 21.80 20.69 -10.66
CA ALA A 40 21.83 19.85 -9.46
C ALA A 40 20.58 20.07 -8.59
N ALA A 41 19.43 20.36 -9.20
CA ALA A 41 18.19 19.86 -8.62
C ALA A 41 18.34 18.34 -8.66
N GLU A 42 18.56 17.71 -7.49
CA GLU A 42 18.46 16.27 -7.32
C GLU A 42 17.25 15.79 -8.11
N GLY A 43 17.50 15.18 -9.27
CA GLY A 43 16.47 14.42 -9.95
C GLY A 43 16.07 13.36 -8.95
N ILE A 44 14.84 13.43 -8.44
CA ILE A 44 14.23 12.36 -7.66
C ILE A 44 14.49 11.10 -8.45
N THR A 45 15.42 10.28 -7.96
CA THR A 45 15.81 9.10 -8.71
C THR A 45 14.61 8.17 -8.70
N ALA A 46 14.34 7.48 -9.81
CA ALA A 46 13.24 6.52 -9.87
C ALA A 46 13.34 5.45 -8.76
N ASP A 47 14.55 5.25 -8.22
CA ASP A 47 14.87 4.35 -7.11
C ASP A 47 14.43 4.88 -5.72
N ASP A 48 14.30 6.21 -5.54
CA ASP A 48 13.79 6.82 -4.29
C ASP A 48 12.29 6.59 -4.05
N THR A 49 11.60 5.96 -5.01
CA THR A 49 10.13 5.87 -5.04
C THR A 49 9.61 4.44 -5.06
N ALA A 50 10.49 3.44 -5.04
CA ALA A 50 10.12 2.02 -4.98
C ALA A 50 9.59 1.61 -3.58
N GLY A 51 9.85 2.43 -2.56
CA GLY A 51 9.37 2.23 -1.20
C GLY A 51 8.20 3.13 -0.83
N PHE A 52 7.46 2.71 0.21
CA PHE A 52 6.47 3.51 0.89
C PHE A 52 7.11 4.73 1.59
N LYS A 53 7.46 5.78 0.83
CA LYS A 53 8.05 7.00 1.40
C LYS A 53 6.99 7.71 2.24
N TYR A 54 7.22 7.76 3.55
CA TYR A 54 6.37 8.50 4.45
C TYR A 54 6.49 10.01 4.19
N VAL A 55 5.37 10.64 3.83
CA VAL A 55 5.25 12.09 3.74
C VAL A 55 4.38 12.57 4.91
N PRO A 56 4.86 13.48 5.78
CA PRO A 56 4.05 14.00 6.88
C PRO A 56 2.75 14.63 6.36
N GLY A 57 1.62 14.08 6.76
CA GLY A 57 0.28 14.54 6.34
C GLY A 57 -0.16 14.14 4.92
N GLY A 58 0.67 13.41 4.16
CA GLY A 58 0.38 12.98 2.79
C GLY A 58 0.08 11.48 2.64
N PRO A 59 -0.63 11.07 1.58
CA PRO A 59 -0.75 9.65 1.22
C PRO A 59 0.61 9.04 0.91
N ILE A 60 0.86 7.83 1.39
CA ILE A 60 2.06 7.07 1.05
C ILE A 60 1.81 6.40 -0.31
N LEU A 61 2.42 6.91 -1.37
CA LEU A 61 2.27 6.42 -2.74
C LEU A 61 3.46 5.52 -3.11
N PRO A 62 3.23 4.32 -3.67
CA PRO A 62 4.28 3.61 -4.40
C PRO A 62 4.46 4.26 -5.78
N GLY A 63 5.68 4.65 -6.14
CA GLY A 63 5.98 5.30 -7.42
C GLY A 63 5.64 6.80 -7.49
N THR A 64 5.80 7.38 -8.68
CA THR A 64 5.60 8.81 -8.95
C THR A 64 4.13 9.12 -9.27
N VAL A 65 3.75 10.40 -9.23
CA VAL A 65 2.38 10.88 -9.54
C VAL A 65 1.91 10.58 -10.96
N ASN A 66 2.83 10.29 -11.90
CA ASN A 66 2.51 10.02 -13.30
C ASN A 66 2.46 8.52 -13.63
N ASP A 67 2.76 7.65 -12.66
CA ASP A 67 2.76 6.21 -12.90
C ASP A 67 1.34 5.65 -12.88
N ALA A 68 1.02 4.82 -13.88
CA ALA A 68 -0.29 4.18 -13.97
C ALA A 68 -0.49 3.21 -12.79
N THR A 69 -1.67 3.29 -12.15
CA THR A 69 -2.00 2.38 -11.05
C THR A 69 -2.11 0.95 -11.58
N LYS A 70 -1.25 0.05 -11.10
CA LYS A 70 -1.34 -1.36 -11.47
C LYS A 70 -2.45 -2.03 -10.67
N PHE A 71 -3.55 -2.35 -11.34
CA PHE A 71 -4.59 -3.17 -10.72
C PHE A 71 -4.21 -4.65 -10.77
N PRO A 72 -4.45 -5.42 -9.69
CA PRO A 72 -4.40 -6.87 -9.77
C PRO A 72 -5.47 -7.38 -10.76
N PRO A 73 -5.26 -8.56 -11.37
CA PRO A 73 -6.28 -9.16 -12.20
C PRO A 73 -7.57 -9.38 -11.40
N PRO A 74 -8.75 -9.17 -12.00
CA PRO A 74 -10.02 -9.28 -11.29
C PRO A 74 -10.25 -10.72 -10.83
N ASP A 75 -10.53 -10.88 -9.54
CA ASP A 75 -10.90 -12.16 -8.93
C ASP A 75 -12.23 -12.03 -8.19
N ARG A 76 -13.20 -12.88 -8.53
CA ARG A 76 -14.53 -12.90 -7.91
C ARG A 76 -14.50 -13.39 -6.47
N SER A 77 -13.51 -14.20 -6.10
CA SER A 77 -13.36 -14.74 -4.75
C SER A 77 -13.10 -13.63 -3.72
N HIS A 78 -12.27 -12.65 -4.08
CA HIS A 78 -11.90 -11.50 -3.24
C HIS A 78 -12.95 -10.36 -3.23
N GLY A 79 -13.97 -10.45 -4.09
CA GLY A 79 -15.01 -9.42 -4.21
C GLY A 79 -16.40 -10.00 -3.98
N SER A 80 -17.09 -10.31 -5.08
CA SER A 80 -18.52 -10.66 -5.05
C SER A 80 -18.84 -11.91 -4.21
N TYR A 81 -18.00 -12.95 -4.25
CA TYR A 81 -18.27 -14.18 -3.51
C TYR A 81 -18.06 -14.00 -2.01
N HIS A 82 -16.98 -13.34 -1.60
CA HIS A 82 -16.75 -13.00 -0.20
C HIS A 82 -17.89 -12.16 0.37
N TRP A 83 -18.30 -11.10 -0.36
CA TRP A 83 -19.42 -10.26 0.06
C TRP A 83 -20.73 -11.04 0.18
N ALA A 84 -21.07 -11.85 -0.82
CA ALA A 84 -22.31 -12.64 -0.79
C ALA A 84 -22.30 -13.64 0.37
N PHE A 85 -21.18 -14.32 0.60
CA PHE A 85 -21.00 -15.24 1.71
C PHE A 85 -21.19 -14.57 3.06
N GLU A 86 -20.55 -13.41 3.30
CA GLU A 86 -20.73 -12.65 4.54
C GLU A 86 -22.19 -12.32 4.83
N ARG A 87 -22.93 -11.87 3.79
CA ARG A 87 -24.34 -11.48 3.95
C ARG A 87 -25.21 -12.70 4.23
N VAL A 88 -25.00 -13.80 3.52
CA VAL A 88 -25.73 -15.05 3.75
C VAL A 88 -25.44 -15.61 5.15
N LEU A 89 -24.17 -15.64 5.58
CA LEU A 89 -23.79 -16.08 6.91
C LEU A 89 -24.45 -15.22 8.01
N SER A 90 -24.43 -13.89 7.83
CA SER A 90 -25.07 -12.95 8.77
C SER A 90 -26.58 -13.15 8.84
N ALA A 91 -27.24 -13.34 7.69
CA ALA A 91 -28.67 -13.59 7.63
C ALA A 91 -29.06 -14.94 8.24
N ALA A 92 -28.25 -15.98 8.03
CA ALA A 92 -28.47 -17.32 8.58
C ALA A 92 -28.29 -17.39 10.11
N LEU A 93 -27.44 -16.52 10.68
CA LEU A 93 -27.28 -16.44 12.14
C LEU A 93 -28.55 -16.03 12.87
N ILE A 94 -29.42 -15.21 12.26
CA ILE A 94 -30.68 -14.76 12.89
C ILE A 94 -31.58 -15.94 13.28
N PRO A 95 -32.03 -16.81 12.35
CA PRO A 95 -32.85 -17.96 12.71
C PRO A 95 -32.09 -18.99 13.56
N LEU A 96 -30.76 -19.12 13.40
CA LEU A 96 -29.95 -20.01 14.25
C LEU A 96 -29.96 -19.57 15.71
N THR A 97 -29.78 -18.28 15.99
CA THR A 97 -29.83 -17.74 17.36
C THR A 97 -31.23 -17.87 17.96
N VAL A 98 -32.29 -17.61 17.17
CA VAL A 98 -33.67 -17.84 17.63
C VAL A 98 -33.89 -19.32 17.96
N SER A 99 -33.46 -20.22 17.08
CA SER A 99 -33.57 -21.67 17.29
C SER A 99 -32.82 -22.13 18.53
N ALA A 100 -31.62 -21.60 18.76
CA ALA A 100 -30.85 -21.84 19.98
C ALA A 100 -31.61 -21.40 21.22
N ALA A 101 -32.15 -20.17 21.22
CA ALA A 101 -32.86 -19.61 22.38
C ALA A 101 -34.12 -20.41 22.74
N VAL A 102 -34.92 -20.84 21.76
CA VAL A 102 -36.15 -21.62 22.02
C VAL A 102 -35.85 -23.05 22.44
N THR A 103 -34.74 -23.62 21.97
CA THR A 103 -34.39 -25.03 22.20
C THR A 103 -33.38 -25.21 23.34
N SER A 104 -32.94 -24.13 23.99
CA SER A 104 -31.97 -24.12 25.11
C SER A 104 -32.39 -24.95 26.34
N GLY A 105 -33.56 -25.59 26.34
CA GLY A 105 -34.00 -26.50 27.41
C GLY A 105 -33.69 -27.99 27.15
N SER A 106 -33.27 -28.35 25.94
CA SER A 106 -32.91 -29.71 25.55
C SER A 106 -31.51 -29.71 24.92
N ALA A 107 -30.69 -30.68 25.30
CA ALA A 107 -29.31 -30.76 24.80
C ALA A 107 -29.31 -31.08 23.29
N HIS A 108 -28.87 -30.11 22.48
CA HIS A 108 -28.69 -30.27 21.04
C HIS A 108 -27.26 -29.94 20.61
N PRO A 109 -26.30 -30.87 20.82
CA PRO A 109 -24.88 -30.62 20.53
C PRO A 109 -24.61 -30.20 19.07
N ILE A 110 -25.41 -30.68 18.13
CA ILE A 110 -25.31 -30.30 16.72
C ILE A 110 -25.69 -28.83 16.51
N LEU A 111 -26.79 -28.40 17.13
CA LEU A 111 -27.25 -27.01 17.02
C LEU A 111 -26.25 -26.07 17.69
N ASP A 112 -25.75 -26.44 18.87
CA ASP A 112 -24.70 -25.69 19.58
C ASP A 112 -23.40 -25.61 18.80
N GLY A 113 -23.00 -26.70 18.13
CA GLY A 113 -21.84 -26.72 17.24
C GLY A 113 -22.00 -25.81 16.03
N ILE A 114 -23.14 -25.91 15.33
CA ILE A 114 -23.44 -25.07 14.16
C ILE A 114 -23.51 -23.60 14.55
N LEU A 115 -24.20 -23.28 15.65
CA LEU A 115 -24.30 -21.91 16.18
C LEU A 115 -22.90 -21.38 16.55
N GLY A 116 -22.14 -22.14 17.34
CA GLY A 116 -20.82 -21.75 17.83
C GLY A 116 -19.82 -21.52 16.69
N VAL A 117 -19.73 -22.46 15.74
CA VAL A 117 -18.80 -22.33 14.61
C VAL A 117 -19.23 -21.19 13.68
N SER A 118 -20.52 -21.10 13.33
CA SER A 118 -21.03 -20.00 12.48
C SER A 118 -20.75 -18.63 13.08
N LEU A 119 -20.93 -18.50 14.41
CA LEU A 119 -20.66 -17.27 15.14
C LEU A 119 -19.17 -16.91 15.13
N VAL A 120 -18.29 -17.90 15.32
CA VAL A 120 -16.83 -17.70 15.26
C VAL A 120 -16.40 -17.25 13.86
N VAL A 121 -16.92 -17.88 12.80
CA VAL A 121 -16.61 -17.49 11.41
C VAL A 121 -17.08 -16.06 11.12
N HIS A 122 -18.32 -15.71 11.50
CA HIS A 122 -18.85 -14.36 11.32
C HIS A 122 -18.00 -13.32 12.07
N SER A 123 -17.60 -13.64 13.31
CA SER A 123 -16.75 -12.78 14.12
C SER A 123 -15.34 -12.62 13.52
N HIS A 124 -14.77 -13.69 12.96
CA HIS A 124 -13.46 -13.62 12.31
C HIS A 124 -13.46 -12.63 11.14
N ILE A 125 -14.47 -12.69 10.26
CA ILE A 125 -14.55 -11.80 9.09
C ILE A 125 -14.79 -10.34 9.50
N GLY A 126 -15.64 -10.13 10.52
CA GLY A 126 -15.87 -8.80 11.09
C GLY A 126 -14.61 -8.20 11.71
N PHE A 127 -13.86 -8.98 12.47
CA PHE A 127 -12.59 -8.53 13.04
C PHE A 127 -11.48 -8.37 12.00
N ASP A 128 -11.44 -9.21 10.97
CA ASP A 128 -10.47 -9.06 9.88
C ASP A 128 -10.68 -7.73 9.15
N SER A 129 -11.94 -7.34 8.93
CA SER A 129 -12.29 -6.01 8.39
C SER A 129 -11.75 -4.88 9.27
N ALA A 130 -11.92 -4.98 10.59
CA ALA A 130 -11.37 -4.00 11.53
C ALA A 130 -9.82 -3.97 11.52
N VAL A 131 -9.16 -5.12 11.40
CA VAL A 131 -7.70 -5.20 11.30
C VAL A 131 -7.19 -4.54 10.02
N VAL A 132 -7.83 -4.80 8.88
CA VAL A 132 -7.46 -4.22 7.58
C VAL A 132 -7.64 -2.70 7.58
N ASP A 133 -8.69 -2.18 8.21
CA ASP A 133 -8.99 -0.74 8.23
C ASP A 133 -8.10 0.04 9.20
N TYR A 134 -7.87 -0.48 10.42
CA TYR A 134 -7.17 0.27 11.47
C TYR A 134 -5.70 -0.11 11.66
N PHE A 135 -5.33 -1.35 11.36
CA PHE A 135 -3.98 -1.89 11.58
C PHE A 135 -3.27 -2.24 10.27
N HIS A 136 -3.54 -1.48 9.21
CA HIS A 136 -2.99 -1.75 7.89
C HIS A 136 -1.44 -1.71 7.86
N PRO A 137 -0.75 -2.68 7.22
CA PRO A 137 0.72 -2.80 7.24
C PRO A 137 1.46 -1.61 6.60
N ARG A 138 0.84 -0.91 5.65
CA ARG A 138 1.39 0.35 5.07
C ARG A 138 1.65 1.42 6.13
N LYS A 139 0.81 1.49 7.17
CA LYS A 139 0.96 2.47 8.27
C LYS A 139 1.69 1.85 9.46
N TYR A 140 1.41 0.59 9.75
CA TYR A 140 1.99 -0.13 10.89
C TYR A 140 2.66 -1.43 10.43
N PRO A 141 3.92 -1.37 9.94
CA PRO A 141 4.58 -2.51 9.32
C PRO A 141 4.87 -3.67 10.28
N VAL A 142 4.96 -3.39 11.59
CA VAL A 142 5.18 -4.41 12.63
C VAL A 142 3.86 -4.87 13.24
N ILE A 143 3.01 -3.93 13.69
CA ILE A 143 1.78 -4.25 14.42
C ILE A 143 0.73 -4.91 13.50
N GLY A 144 0.63 -4.48 12.24
CA GLY A 144 -0.35 -5.02 11.30
C GLY A 144 -0.26 -6.54 11.14
N PRO A 145 0.91 -7.10 10.75
CA PRO A 145 1.10 -8.55 10.66
C PRO A 145 0.86 -9.29 11.99
N ILE A 146 1.26 -8.70 13.12
CA ILE A 146 1.02 -9.30 14.45
C ILE A 146 -0.48 -9.41 14.72
N MET A 147 -1.27 -8.36 14.47
CA MET A 147 -2.72 -8.38 14.66
C MET A 147 -3.39 -9.41 13.76
N SER A 148 -2.98 -9.53 12.49
CA SER A 148 -3.51 -10.54 11.58
C SER A 148 -3.24 -11.97 12.07
N TRP A 149 -2.03 -12.25 12.57
CA TRP A 149 -1.71 -13.57 13.14
C TRP A 149 -2.42 -13.83 14.46
N LEU A 150 -2.50 -12.82 15.33
CA LEU A 150 -3.23 -12.90 16.59
C LEU A 150 -4.69 -13.26 16.34
N LEU A 151 -5.35 -12.59 15.38
CA LEU A 151 -6.73 -12.90 15.02
C LEU A 151 -6.90 -14.36 14.58
N ARG A 152 -6.00 -14.87 13.73
CA ARG A 152 -6.02 -16.28 13.29
C ARG A 152 -5.85 -17.27 14.44
N ILE A 153 -4.92 -16.99 15.36
CA ILE A 153 -4.69 -17.81 16.55
C ILE A 153 -5.93 -17.79 17.44
N CYS A 154 -6.48 -16.62 17.73
CA CYS A 154 -7.69 -16.47 18.53
C CYS A 154 -8.86 -17.22 17.89
N THR A 155 -9.05 -17.14 16.57
CA THR A 155 -10.09 -17.89 15.88
C THR A 155 -9.89 -19.40 15.99
N GLY A 156 -8.66 -19.91 15.81
CA GLY A 156 -8.36 -21.33 15.99
C GLY A 156 -8.64 -21.82 17.41
N LEU A 157 -8.21 -21.05 18.42
CA LEU A 157 -8.49 -21.34 19.83
C LEU A 157 -9.98 -21.29 20.15
N SER A 158 -10.73 -20.35 19.58
CA SER A 158 -12.18 -20.29 19.75
C SER A 158 -12.89 -21.50 19.16
N VAL A 159 -12.50 -21.95 17.97
CA VAL A 159 -13.05 -23.19 17.36
C VAL A 159 -12.74 -24.40 18.24
N TRP A 160 -11.51 -24.52 18.74
CA TRP A 160 -11.13 -25.57 19.68
C TRP A 160 -11.98 -25.52 20.95
N GLY A 161 -12.16 -24.32 21.54
CA GLY A 161 -12.98 -24.12 22.73
C GLY A 161 -14.43 -24.55 22.50
N VAL A 162 -15.03 -24.15 21.38
CA VAL A 162 -16.39 -24.57 20.99
C VAL A 162 -16.48 -26.09 20.88
N TYR A 163 -15.48 -26.74 20.29
CA TYR A 163 -15.43 -28.20 20.19
C TYR A 163 -15.41 -28.86 21.58
N GLU A 164 -14.58 -28.37 22.50
CA GLU A 164 -14.50 -28.94 23.85
C GLU A 164 -15.73 -28.69 24.70
N PHE A 165 -16.32 -27.50 24.62
CA PHE A 165 -17.57 -27.20 25.31
C PHE A 165 -18.70 -28.13 24.87
N ASN A 166 -18.75 -28.50 23.60
CA ASN A 166 -19.82 -29.35 23.05
C ASN A 166 -19.56 -30.86 23.20
N THR A 167 -18.30 -31.28 23.31
CA THR A 167 -17.93 -32.70 23.35
C THR A 167 -17.66 -33.19 24.77
N ASN A 168 -16.98 -32.38 25.57
CA ASN A 168 -16.48 -32.77 26.89
C ASN A 168 -17.15 -31.98 28.04
N ASP A 169 -17.99 -30.99 27.73
CA ASP A 169 -18.73 -30.18 28.71
C ASP A 169 -20.24 -30.16 28.36
N ILE A 170 -20.98 -29.27 29.01
CA ILE A 170 -22.44 -29.14 29.01
C ILE A 170 -23.00 -28.53 27.71
N GLY A 171 -22.16 -27.91 26.87
CA GLY A 171 -22.57 -27.19 25.67
C GLY A 171 -22.79 -25.69 25.89
N ILE A 172 -22.76 -24.92 24.81
CA ILE A 172 -22.77 -23.45 24.85
C ILE A 172 -24.14 -22.91 25.26
N THR A 173 -25.24 -23.47 24.74
CA THR A 173 -26.58 -22.92 25.01
C THR A 173 -27.02 -23.19 26.45
N GLU A 174 -26.75 -24.40 26.95
CA GLU A 174 -27.01 -24.76 28.34
C GLU A 174 -26.08 -24.00 29.30
N PHE A 175 -24.81 -23.78 28.94
CA PHE A 175 -23.92 -22.90 29.70
C PHE A 175 -24.51 -21.48 29.84
N VAL A 176 -24.91 -20.85 28.73
CA VAL A 176 -25.53 -19.52 28.75
C VAL A 176 -26.79 -19.49 29.59
N ARG A 177 -27.63 -20.53 29.51
CA ARG A 177 -28.84 -20.66 30.33
C ARG A 177 -28.53 -20.72 31.83
N ARG A 178 -27.50 -21.46 32.23
CA ARG A 178 -27.08 -21.56 33.64
C ARG A 178 -26.54 -20.23 34.15
N VAL A 179 -25.70 -19.56 33.35
CA VAL A 179 -25.18 -18.23 33.66
C VAL A 179 -26.32 -17.20 33.81
N TRP A 180 -27.36 -17.28 32.99
CA TRP A 180 -28.50 -16.36 33.07
C TRP A 180 -29.34 -16.50 34.36
N LYS A 181 -29.34 -17.69 34.97
CA LYS A 181 -30.09 -17.98 36.20
C LYS A 181 -29.24 -17.93 37.46
N ALA A 182 -27.93 -17.71 37.33
CA ALA A 182 -26.99 -17.55 38.42
C ALA A 182 -27.15 -16.17 39.08
#